data_AF-A0A5X2VMQ3-F1
#
_entry.id   AF-A0A5X2VMQ3-F1
#
_cell.length_a   1.000
_cell.length_b   1.000
_cell.length_c   1.000
_cell.angle_alpha   90.00
_cell.angle_beta   90.00
_cell.angle_gamma   90.00
#
_symmetry.space_group_name_H-M   'P 1'
#
loop_
_entity.id
_entity.type
_entity.pdbx_description
1 polymer ?
#
loop_
_entity_poly.entity_id
_entity_poly.type
_entity_poly.pdbx_seq_one_letter_code
_entity_poly.pdbx_strand_id
1 'polypeptide(L)' 'MYDRLAVLRKTDFTGDITDPKGWKFRLFGNGNVHISVECESLHNALNDLISIYFANQIPAKG' A
#
# COMPACT_ATOMS: atom_id res chain seq x y z
N MET A 1 6.02 -0.21 11.26
CA MET A 1 4.99 -1.19 10.86
C MET A 1 5.40 -2.64 11.07
N TYR A 2 6.62 -3.04 10.68
CA TYR A 2 7.15 -4.38 10.97
C TYR A 2 7.00 -4.77 12.45
N ASP A 3 7.41 -3.91 13.38
CA ASP A 3 7.33 -4.20 14.82
C ASP A 3 5.89 -4.37 15.32
N ARG A 4 4.95 -3.56 14.81
CA ARG A 4 3.52 -3.68 15.13
C ARG A 4 2.95 -5.02 14.64
N LEU A 5 3.35 -5.45 13.44
CA LEU A 5 2.94 -6.76 12.90
C LEU A 5 3.57 -7.92 13.68
N ALA A 6 4.81 -7.78 14.11
CA ALA A 6 5.49 -8.76 14.95
C ALA A 6 4.84 -8.91 16.33
N VAL A 7 4.38 -7.79 16.92
CA VAL A 7 3.60 -7.82 18.17
C VAL A 7 2.25 -8.51 17.95
N LEU A 8 1.49 -8.12 16.93
CA LEU A 8 0.18 -8.73 16.62
C LEU A 8 0.28 -10.23 16.38
N ARG A 9 1.34 -10.69 15.71
CA ARG A 9 1.64 -12.12 15.53
C ARG A 9 1.88 -12.88 16.83
N LYS A 10 2.37 -12.21 17.87
CA LYS A 10 2.69 -12.82 19.17
C LYS A 10 1.52 -12.78 20.15
N THR A 11 0.66 -11.78 20.06
CA THR A 11 -0.46 -11.59 21.01
C THR A 11 -1.72 -12.28 20.52
N ASP A 12 -2.24 -11.85 19.38
CA ASP A 12 -3.61 -12.16 18.95
C ASP A 12 -3.65 -13.06 17.71
N PHE A 13 -2.51 -13.18 17.00
CA PHE A 13 -2.31 -14.00 15.80
C PHE A 13 -3.20 -13.61 14.60
N THR A 14 -4.12 -12.67 14.77
CA THR A 14 -5.03 -12.11 13.77
C THR A 14 -5.35 -10.67 14.15
N GLY A 15 -5.66 -9.80 13.17
CA GLY A 15 -6.16 -8.45 13.45
C GLY A 15 -5.71 -7.41 12.42
N ASP A 16 -6.09 -6.16 12.71
CA ASP A 16 -5.85 -5.01 11.83
C ASP A 16 -4.82 -4.05 12.44
N ILE A 17 -3.90 -3.56 11.63
CA ILE A 17 -2.92 -2.54 12.00
C ILE A 17 -3.02 -1.40 11.01
N THR A 18 -3.25 -0.19 11.52
CA THR A 18 -3.25 1.03 10.72
C THR A 18 -2.08 1.92 11.13
N ASP A 19 -1.41 2.49 10.14
CA ASP A 19 -0.39 3.52 10.30
C ASP A 19 -0.97 4.91 9.98
N PRO A 20 -0.54 5.97 10.68
CA PRO A 20 -0.97 7.34 10.38
C PRO A 20 -0.70 7.78 8.94
N LYS A 21 0.25 7.16 8.23
CA LYS A 21 0.57 7.45 6.83
C LYS A 21 -0.36 6.73 5.84
N GLY A 22 -1.45 6.12 6.31
CA GLY A 22 -2.48 5.49 5.47
C GLY A 22 -2.21 4.02 5.14
N TRP A 23 -1.15 3.40 5.69
CA TRP A 23 -0.92 1.98 5.49
C TRP A 23 -1.82 1.15 6.41
N LYS A 24 -2.54 0.18 5.85
CA LYS A 24 -3.39 -0.76 6.57
C LYS A 24 -2.92 -2.18 6.30
N PHE A 25 -2.83 -2.97 7.35
CA PHE A 25 -2.42 -4.36 7.30
C PHE A 25 -3.44 -5.21 8.04
N ARG A 26 -3.89 -6.29 7.42
CA ARG A 26 -4.73 -7.30 8.05
C ARG A 26 -3.97 -8.61 8.13
N LEU A 27 -3.73 -9.11 9.34
CA LEU A 27 -3.23 -10.46 9.58
C LEU A 27 -4.42 -11.41 9.76
N PHE A 28 -4.49 -12.45 8.94
CA PHE A 28 -5.51 -13.48 9.04
C PHE A 28 -5.01 -14.65 9.90
N GLY A 29 -5.94 -15.40 10.50
CA GLY A 29 -5.60 -16.54 11.36
C GLY A 29 -4.90 -17.71 10.65
N ASN A 30 -4.81 -17.69 9.33
CA ASN A 30 -3.98 -18.62 8.54
C ASN A 30 -2.55 -18.11 8.31
N GLY A 31 -2.17 -16.96 8.87
CA GLY A 31 -0.86 -16.33 8.73
C GLY A 31 -0.70 -15.41 7.52
N ASN A 32 -1.69 -15.35 6.62
CA ASN A 32 -1.65 -14.43 5.48
C ASN A 32 -1.75 -12.98 5.94
N VAL A 33 -1.10 -12.09 5.20
CA VAL A 33 -1.13 -10.64 5.45
C VAL A 33 -1.63 -9.94 4.21
N HIS A 34 -2.71 -9.18 4.34
CA HIS A 34 -3.17 -8.28 3.29
C HIS A 34 -2.71 -6.87 3.63
N ILE A 35 -2.15 -6.18 2.63
CA ILE A 35 -1.61 -4.83 2.75
C ILE A 35 -2.42 -3.95 1.82
N SER A 36 -3.02 -2.90 2.35
CA SER A 36 -3.68 -1.86 1.57
C SER A 36 -3.11 -0.50 1.95
N VAL A 37 -2.91 0.37 0.96
CA VAL A 37 -2.32 1.69 1.17
C VAL A 37 -3.31 2.75 0.75
N GLU A 38 -3.85 3.46 1.74
CA GLU A 38 -4.69 4.64 1.56
C GLU A 38 -3.84 5.90 1.76
N CYS A 39 -2.75 6.00 1.00
CA CYS A 39 -1.84 7.14 1.03
C CYS A 39 -2.08 8.00 -0.21
N GLU A 40 -2.76 9.13 -0.04
CA GLU A 40 -3.12 10.04 -1.14
C GLU A 40 -1.88 10.52 -1.91
N SER A 41 -0.79 10.84 -1.20
CA SER A 41 0.45 11.26 -1.84
C SER A 41 1.09 10.15 -2.68
N LEU A 42 1.00 8.89 -2.26
CA LEU A 42 1.45 7.75 -3.06
C LEU A 42 0.59 7.56 -4.31
N HIS A 43 -0.74 7.66 -4.19
CA HIS A 43 -1.64 7.60 -5.34
C HIS A 43 -1.32 8.70 -6.36
N ASN A 44 -1.12 9.93 -5.91
CA ASN A 44 -0.79 11.05 -6.78
C ASN A 44 0.57 10.83 -7.48
N ALA A 45 1.60 10.41 -6.74
CA ALA A 45 2.91 10.14 -7.32
C ALA A 45 2.88 9.01 -8.37
N LEU A 46 2.07 7.97 -8.15
CA LEU A 46 1.87 6.90 -9.13
C LEU A 46 1.14 7.40 -10.38
N ASN A 47 0.10 8.22 -10.21
CA ASN A 47 -0.62 8.83 -11.33
C ASN A 47 0.28 9.75 -12.15
N ASP A 48 1.15 10.53 -11.50
CA ASP A 48 2.13 11.38 -12.18
C ASP A 48 3.12 10.53 -13.00
N LEU A 49 3.65 9.45 -12.42
CA LEU A 49 4.59 8.55 -13.08
C LEU A 49 3.95 7.87 -14.30
N ILE A 50 2.71 7.42 -14.18
CA ILE A 50 1.90 6.86 -15.27
C ILE A 50 1.72 7.93 -16.37
N SER A 51 1.35 9.14 -15.99
CA SER A 51 1.12 10.25 -16.93
C SER A 51 2.40 10.60 -17.70
N ILE A 52 3.56 10.66 -17.03
CA ILE A 52 4.87 10.89 -17.66
C ILE A 52 5.22 9.76 -18.63
N TYR A 53 5.03 8.51 -18.22
CA TYR A 53 5.31 7.35 -19.06
C TYR A 53 4.50 7.40 -20.35
N PHE A 54 3.20 7.65 -20.24
CA PHE A 54 2.32 7.69 -21.41
C PHE A 54 2.45 8.98 -22.23
N ALA A 55 2.78 10.13 -21.63
CA ALA A 55 3.01 11.37 -22.37
C ALA A 55 4.10 11.23 -23.45
N ASN A 56 5.11 10.38 -23.21
CA ASN A 56 6.18 10.09 -24.15
C ASN A 56 5.85 8.97 -25.15
N GLN A 57 4.69 8.33 -25.03
CA GLN A 57 4.25 7.22 -25.90
C GLN A 57 3.06 7.55 -26.78
N ILE A 58 2.41 8.71 -26.59
CA ILE A 58 1.42 9.19 -27.55
C ILE A 58 2.21 9.58 -28.81
N PRO A 59 1.98 8.93 -29.97
CA PRO A 59 2.62 9.36 -31.21
C PRO A 59 2.29 10.83 -31.41
N ALA A 60 3.30 11.67 -31.65
CA ALA A 60 3.07 13.05 -32.07
C ALA A 60 2.08 12.98 -33.23
N LYS A 61 0.88 13.55 -33.03
CA LYS A 61 -0.16 13.57 -34.07
C LYS A 61 0.50 14.08 -35.35
N GLY A 62 0.53 13.21 -36.37
CA GLY A 62 0.92 13.58 -37.73
C GLY A 62 0.01 14.66 -38.28
#